data_AF-A0AB36E6F4-F1
#
_entry.id   AF-A0AB36E6F4-F1
#
_cell.length_a   1.000
_cell.length_b   1.000
_cell.length_c   1.000
_cell.angle_alpha   90.00
_cell.angle_beta   90.00
_cell.angle_gamma   90.00
#
_symmetry.space_group_name_H-M   'P 1'
#
loop_
_entity.id
_entity.type
_entity.pdbx_description
1 polymer ?
#
loop_
_entity_poly.entity_id
_entity_poly.type
_entity_poly.pdbx_seq_one_letter_code
_entity_poly.pdbx_strand_id
1 'polypeptide(L)'
;MTEQPNEFNTKKQHYLTEKQVLDDLIKEKEKIINIIAALEQDLIEQATATKEKLNVDNFLSADDYVALKQVESGIKTRIEYYNAYKEEIETKIYQQKEALYIEFSHLSAIRKNKLSNEFQSLLDSFSIKQKDILSKLYLLLKASGKITANSELDGYKGSLEYAVKEYLSQHLMSLIDTEMTLEDEFTLPIFIHRTELKTAAQRHLENIEKPISGFQKLIKNTIKG
;
A
#
# COMPACT_ATOMS: atom_id res chain seq x y z
N MET A 1 12.70 -18.67 27.09
CA MET A 1 13.42 -18.90 25.83
C MET A 1 13.32 -17.60 25.06
N THR A 2 14.46 -17.00 24.70
CA THR A 2 14.54 -15.78 23.89
C THR A 2 13.92 -16.05 22.52
N GLU A 3 12.79 -15.39 22.24
CA GLU A 3 12.08 -15.46 20.97
C GLU A 3 13.02 -15.02 19.84
N GLN A 4 13.33 -15.94 18.92
CA GLN A 4 13.84 -15.51 17.62
C GLN A 4 12.79 -14.57 17.01
N PRO A 5 13.18 -13.39 16.48
CA PRO A 5 12.24 -12.53 15.78
C PRO A 5 11.54 -13.35 14.72
N ASN A 6 10.23 -13.54 14.94
CA ASN A 6 9.39 -14.35 14.09
C ASN A 6 9.51 -13.81 12.66
N GLU A 7 9.76 -14.65 11.64
CA GLU A 7 10.06 -14.24 10.24
C GLU A 7 9.09 -13.16 9.71
N PHE A 8 7.83 -13.21 10.16
CA PHE A 8 6.80 -12.21 9.86
C PHE A 8 7.12 -10.83 10.43
N ASN A 9 7.56 -10.71 11.68
CA ASN A 9 7.88 -9.44 12.32
C ASN A 9 9.09 -8.77 11.62
N THR A 10 10.10 -9.55 11.25
CA THR A 10 11.24 -9.04 10.47
C THR A 10 10.80 -8.52 9.10
N LYS A 11 10.01 -9.29 8.35
CA LYS A 11 9.47 -8.85 7.05
C LYS A 11 8.51 -7.66 7.19
N LYS A 12 7.71 -7.59 8.26
CA LYS A 12 6.82 -6.46 8.55
C LYS A 12 7.62 -5.17 8.78
N GLN A 13 8.72 -5.24 9.53
CA GLN A 13 9.58 -4.06 9.74
C GLN A 13 10.26 -3.60 8.45
N HIS A 14 10.69 -4.53 7.61
CA HIS A 14 11.19 -4.20 6.27
C HIS A 14 10.11 -3.49 5.44
N TYR A 15 8.91 -4.03 5.36
CA TYR A 15 7.76 -3.41 4.67
C TYR A 15 7.45 -1.99 5.16
N LEU A 16 7.52 -1.73 6.47
CA LEU A 16 7.34 -0.39 7.04
C LEU A 16 8.50 0.56 6.67
N THR A 17 9.72 0.04 6.56
CA THR A 17 10.90 0.82 6.13
C THR A 17 10.79 1.18 4.65
N GLU A 18 10.40 0.23 3.80
CA GLU A 18 10.18 0.45 2.36
C GLU A 18 9.07 1.48 2.09
N LYS A 19 8.11 1.62 3.02
CA LYS A 19 7.10 2.69 2.97
C LYS A 19 7.72 4.07 3.22
N GLN A 20 8.69 4.18 4.13
CA GLN A 20 9.40 5.44 4.35
C GLN A 20 10.20 5.86 3.11
N VAL A 21 10.85 4.90 2.45
CA VAL A 21 11.54 5.14 1.17
C VAL A 21 10.58 5.72 0.12
N LEU A 22 9.37 5.16 0.00
CA LEU A 22 8.36 5.70 -0.91
C LEU A 22 7.96 7.14 -0.54
N ASP A 23 7.77 7.43 0.75
CA ASP A 23 7.38 8.77 1.21
C ASP A 23 8.45 9.81 0.90
N ASP A 24 9.73 9.44 1.04
CA ASP A 24 10.84 10.33 0.74
C ASP A 24 10.96 10.59 -0.77
N LEU A 25 10.71 9.58 -1.62
CA LEU A 25 10.61 9.78 -3.07
C LEU A 25 9.47 10.72 -3.46
N ILE A 26 8.31 10.61 -2.80
CA ILE A 26 7.16 11.50 -3.03
C ILE A 26 7.50 12.95 -2.65
N LYS A 27 8.11 13.16 -1.48
CA LYS A 27 8.57 14.49 -1.06
C LYS A 27 9.61 15.07 -2.01
N GLU A 28 10.53 14.24 -2.50
CA GLU A 28 11.52 14.65 -3.49
C GLU A 28 10.85 15.09 -4.79
N LYS A 29 9.84 14.36 -5.27
CA LYS A 29 9.04 14.76 -6.43
C LYS A 29 8.37 16.12 -6.23
N GLU A 30 7.75 16.36 -5.09
CA GLU A 30 7.11 17.63 -4.76
C GLU A 30 8.12 18.79 -4.76
N LYS A 31 9.31 18.57 -4.18
CA LYS A 31 10.40 19.54 -4.22
C LYS A 31 10.81 19.88 -5.64
N ILE A 32 10.94 18.87 -6.52
CA ILE A 32 11.29 19.09 -7.94
C ILE A 32 10.21 19.92 -8.64
N ILE A 33 8.92 19.63 -8.40
CA ILE A 33 7.80 20.39 -8.97
C ILE A 33 7.88 21.86 -8.54
N ASN A 34 8.15 22.13 -7.26
CA ASN A 34 8.28 23.49 -6.75
C ASN A 34 9.48 24.22 -7.37
N ILE A 35 10.61 23.53 -7.59
CA ILE A 35 11.77 24.10 -8.27
C ILE A 35 11.44 24.46 -9.73
N ILE A 36 10.73 23.59 -10.45
CA ILE A 36 10.32 23.85 -11.84
C ILE A 36 9.42 25.10 -11.88
N ALA A 37 8.41 25.17 -11.01
CA ALA A 37 7.50 26.32 -10.94
C ALA A 37 8.24 27.64 -10.63
N ALA A 38 9.22 27.61 -9.71
CA ALA A 38 10.05 28.77 -9.42
C ALA A 38 10.89 29.22 -10.63
N LEU A 39 11.49 28.27 -11.36
CA LEU A 39 12.27 28.59 -12.56
C LEU A 39 11.40 29.12 -13.70
N GLU A 40 10.17 28.62 -13.84
CA GLU A 40 9.20 29.15 -14.80
C GLU A 40 8.78 30.58 -14.46
N GLN A 41 8.60 30.88 -13.17
CA GLN A 41 8.34 32.21 -12.68
C GLN A 41 9.52 33.16 -12.93
N ASP A 42 10.76 32.72 -12.68
CA ASP A 42 11.98 33.49 -12.98
C ASP A 42 12.05 33.88 -14.48
N LEU A 43 11.65 32.97 -15.39
CA LEU A 43 11.58 33.28 -16.84
C LEU A 43 10.56 34.37 -17.16
N ILE A 44 9.39 34.33 -16.52
CA ILE A 44 8.31 35.32 -16.73
C ILE A 44 8.77 36.69 -16.20
N GLU A 45 9.38 36.73 -15.02
CA GLU A 45 9.91 37.95 -14.41
C GLU A 45 11.02 38.55 -15.28
N GLN A 46 11.94 37.73 -15.77
CA GLN A 46 12.99 38.18 -16.68
C GLN A 46 12.42 38.76 -17.98
N ALA A 47 11.43 38.09 -18.60
CA ALA A 47 10.77 38.57 -19.80
C ALA A 47 10.05 39.91 -19.56
N THR A 48 9.40 40.06 -18.41
CA THR A 48 8.70 41.29 -18.00
C THR A 48 9.69 42.43 -17.79
N ALA A 49 10.75 42.21 -17.01
CA ALA A 49 11.80 43.21 -16.76
C ALA A 49 12.52 43.65 -18.05
N THR A 50 12.74 42.72 -18.98
CA THR A 50 13.33 43.02 -20.29
C THR A 50 12.40 43.91 -21.12
N LYS A 51 11.10 43.60 -21.13
CA LYS A 51 10.08 44.41 -21.82
C LYS A 51 9.98 45.81 -21.22
N GLU A 52 10.06 45.93 -19.90
CA GLU A 52 10.07 47.22 -19.21
C GLU A 52 11.31 48.05 -19.57
N LYS A 53 12.52 47.47 -19.54
CA LYS A 53 13.75 48.15 -19.99
C LYS A 53 13.64 48.66 -21.43
N LEU A 54 13.17 47.82 -22.34
CA LEU A 54 12.95 48.19 -23.74
C LEU A 54 11.97 49.37 -23.88
N ASN A 55 10.90 49.41 -23.08
CA ASN A 55 9.94 50.51 -23.10
C ASN A 55 10.51 51.84 -22.56
N VAL A 56 11.49 51.79 -21.65
CA VAL A 56 12.11 52.97 -21.03
C VAL A 56 13.25 53.52 -21.89
N ASP A 57 14.19 52.67 -22.29
CA ASP A 57 15.42 53.09 -22.97
C ASP A 57 15.26 53.13 -24.50
N ASN A 58 14.21 52.53 -25.04
CA ASN A 58 13.93 52.37 -26.49
C ASN A 58 15.12 51.79 -27.30
N PHE A 59 16.06 51.15 -26.60
CA PHE A 59 17.31 50.65 -27.13
C PHE A 59 17.78 49.47 -26.27
N LEU A 60 18.34 48.45 -26.92
CA LEU A 60 18.97 47.30 -26.27
C LEU A 60 20.33 47.10 -26.92
N SER A 61 21.42 47.16 -26.15
CA SER A 61 22.75 46.92 -26.69
C SER A 61 22.94 45.44 -27.06
N ALA A 62 23.92 45.16 -27.92
CA ALA A 62 24.27 43.79 -28.28
C ALA A 62 24.71 42.97 -27.06
N ASP A 63 25.46 43.58 -26.14
CA ASP A 63 25.94 42.93 -24.92
C ASP A 63 24.77 42.60 -23.97
N ASP A 64 23.82 43.52 -23.82
CA ASP A 64 22.61 43.29 -23.02
C ASP A 64 21.76 42.15 -23.60
N TYR A 65 21.61 42.11 -24.93
CA TYR A 65 20.88 41.04 -25.61
C TYR A 65 21.55 39.67 -25.40
N VAL A 66 22.88 39.60 -25.51
CA VAL A 66 23.64 38.36 -25.28
C VAL A 66 23.51 37.89 -23.84
N ALA A 67 23.67 38.79 -22.86
CA ALA A 67 23.52 38.46 -21.45
C ALA A 67 22.11 37.94 -21.12
N LEU A 68 21.07 38.58 -21.66
CA LEU A 68 19.69 38.14 -21.50
C LEU A 68 19.47 36.74 -22.08
N LYS A 69 19.99 36.49 -23.30
CA LYS A 69 19.87 35.18 -23.95
C LYS A 69 20.60 34.07 -23.21
N GLN A 70 21.75 34.36 -22.60
CA GLN A 70 22.48 33.40 -21.78
C GLN A 70 21.75 33.05 -20.49
N VAL A 71 21.12 34.04 -19.82
CA VAL A 71 20.31 33.78 -18.64
C VAL A 71 19.05 32.98 -19.00
N GLU A 72 18.35 33.37 -20.08
CA GLU A 72 17.15 32.67 -20.56
C GLU A 72 17.47 31.20 -20.90
N SER A 73 18.56 30.95 -21.64
CA SER A 73 18.98 29.60 -21.99
C SER A 73 19.39 28.80 -20.75
N GLY A 74 20.12 29.42 -19.81
CA GLY A 74 20.51 28.78 -18.55
C GLY A 74 19.31 28.33 -17.70
N ILE A 75 18.28 29.16 -17.58
CA ILE A 75 17.06 28.80 -16.85
C ILE A 75 16.31 27.68 -17.58
N LYS A 76 16.15 27.78 -18.91
CA LYS A 76 15.51 26.72 -19.71
C LYS A 76 16.21 25.37 -19.60
N THR A 77 17.54 25.34 -19.66
CA THR A 77 18.32 24.11 -19.48
C THR A 77 18.11 23.50 -18.09
N ARG A 78 18.01 24.32 -17.04
CA ARG A 78 17.69 23.84 -15.69
C ARG A 78 16.28 23.26 -15.61
N ILE A 79 15.30 23.90 -16.23
CA ILE A 79 13.93 23.38 -16.33
C ILE A 79 13.91 22.03 -17.04
N GLU A 80 14.59 21.90 -18.17
CA GLU A 80 14.70 20.63 -18.90
C GLU A 80 15.35 19.53 -18.05
N TYR A 81 16.42 19.86 -17.32
CA TYR A 81 17.06 18.94 -16.37
C TYR A 81 16.09 18.48 -15.28
N TYR A 82 15.38 19.40 -14.62
CA TYR A 82 14.46 19.04 -13.54
C TYR A 82 13.23 18.29 -14.04
N ASN A 83 12.75 18.58 -15.25
CA ASN A 83 11.71 17.78 -15.90
C ASN A 83 12.17 16.35 -16.16
N ALA A 84 13.39 16.17 -16.68
CA ALA A 84 13.98 14.85 -16.83
C ALA A 84 14.13 14.14 -15.48
N TYR A 85 14.58 14.85 -14.45
CA TYR A 85 14.73 14.28 -13.11
C TYR A 85 13.37 13.85 -12.50
N LYS A 86 12.32 14.65 -12.73
CA LYS A 86 10.96 14.31 -12.32
C LYS A 86 10.49 13.00 -12.95
N GLU A 87 10.70 12.81 -14.26
CA GLU A 87 10.32 11.56 -14.96
C GLU A 87 11.05 10.33 -14.36
N GLU A 88 12.32 10.47 -13.95
CA GLU A 88 13.09 9.41 -13.26
C GLU A 88 12.51 9.08 -11.88
N ILE A 89 12.22 10.11 -11.08
CA ILE A 89 11.63 9.94 -9.74
C ILE A 89 10.24 9.31 -9.85
N GLU A 90 9.42 9.69 -10.83
CA GLU A 90 8.12 9.06 -11.08
C GLU A 90 8.24 7.56 -11.38
N THR A 91 9.27 7.17 -12.14
CA THR A 91 9.57 5.77 -12.42
C THR A 91 9.97 5.02 -11.14
N LYS A 92 10.85 5.60 -10.32
CA LYS A 92 11.26 5.02 -9.03
C LYS A 92 10.10 4.87 -8.06
N ILE A 93 9.25 5.90 -7.95
CA ILE A 93 8.02 5.86 -7.14
C ILE A 93 7.16 4.68 -7.58
N TYR A 94 6.92 4.53 -8.89
CA TYR A 94 6.11 3.43 -9.40
C TYR A 94 6.70 2.06 -9.07
N GLN A 95 8.01 1.87 -9.28
CA GLN A 95 8.71 0.62 -8.94
C GLN A 95 8.61 0.30 -7.44
N GLN A 96 8.78 1.31 -6.59
CA GLN A 96 8.67 1.16 -5.14
C GLN A 96 7.24 0.78 -4.71
N LYS A 97 6.21 1.37 -5.35
CA LYS A 97 4.81 0.98 -5.11
C LYS A 97 4.57 -0.48 -5.48
N GLU A 98 5.12 -0.94 -6.60
CA GLU A 98 4.99 -2.33 -7.03
C GLU A 98 5.68 -3.30 -6.05
N ALA A 99 6.90 -2.97 -5.60
CA ALA A 99 7.63 -3.75 -4.60
C ALA A 99 6.84 -3.86 -3.29
N LEU A 100 6.32 -2.74 -2.77
CA LEU A 100 5.49 -2.72 -1.56
C LEU A 100 4.22 -3.58 -1.70
N TYR A 101 3.55 -3.55 -2.85
CA TYR A 101 2.36 -4.37 -3.05
C TYR A 101 2.66 -5.87 -3.07
N ILE A 102 3.76 -6.27 -3.72
CA ILE A 102 4.23 -7.66 -3.76
C ILE A 102 4.58 -8.11 -2.34
N GLU A 103 5.33 -7.29 -1.60
CA GLU A 103 5.72 -7.59 -0.23
C GLU A 103 4.50 -7.70 0.69
N PHE A 104 3.53 -6.78 0.59
CA PHE A 104 2.26 -6.86 1.31
C PHE A 104 1.53 -8.18 1.01
N SER A 105 1.47 -8.59 -0.25
CA SER A 105 0.81 -9.83 -0.65
C SER A 105 1.47 -11.06 -0.02
N HIS A 106 2.80 -11.09 0.01
CA HIS A 106 3.57 -12.15 0.66
C HIS A 106 3.38 -12.15 2.19
N LEU A 107 3.47 -10.99 2.83
CA LEU A 107 3.24 -10.82 4.26
C LEU A 107 1.82 -11.24 4.67
N SER A 108 0.82 -10.88 3.86
CA SER A 108 -0.58 -11.27 4.07
C SER A 108 -0.75 -12.79 4.02
N ALA A 109 -0.08 -13.48 3.09
CA ALA A 109 -0.09 -14.94 3.03
C ALA A 109 0.56 -15.59 4.28
N ILE A 110 1.71 -15.07 4.71
CA ILE A 110 2.39 -15.54 5.93
C ILE A 110 1.51 -15.32 7.16
N ARG A 111 0.91 -14.13 7.29
CA ARG A 111 -0.01 -13.79 8.39
C ARG A 111 -1.19 -14.76 8.45
N LYS A 112 -1.85 -15.01 7.32
CA LYS A 112 -2.99 -15.95 7.23
C LYS A 112 -2.60 -17.35 7.70
N ASN A 113 -1.44 -17.84 7.26
CA ASN A 113 -0.97 -19.17 7.65
C ASN A 113 -0.71 -19.24 9.16
N LYS A 114 -0.05 -18.22 9.75
CA LYS A 114 0.19 -18.17 11.20
C LYS A 114 -1.10 -18.18 12.02
N LEU A 115 -2.02 -17.28 11.70
CA LEU A 115 -3.31 -17.20 12.39
C LEU A 115 -4.11 -18.50 12.25
N SER A 116 -4.06 -19.13 11.07
CA SER A 116 -4.71 -20.43 10.84
C SER A 116 -4.09 -21.54 11.68
N ASN A 117 -2.76 -21.58 11.82
CA ASN A 117 -2.07 -22.57 12.63
C ASN A 117 -2.32 -22.37 14.13
N GLU A 118 -2.33 -21.11 14.57
CA GLU A 118 -2.66 -20.75 15.95
C GLU A 118 -4.11 -21.13 16.28
N PHE A 119 -5.05 -20.75 15.41
CA PHE A 119 -6.45 -21.18 15.50
C PHE A 119 -6.56 -22.69 15.62
N GLN A 120 -5.92 -23.45 14.73
CA GLN A 120 -6.00 -24.90 14.72
C GLN A 120 -5.42 -25.50 16.01
N SER A 121 -4.28 -24.98 16.47
CA SER A 121 -3.65 -25.43 17.71
C SER A 121 -4.54 -25.17 18.93
N LEU A 122 -5.15 -23.99 19.01
CA LEU A 122 -6.09 -23.64 20.08
C LEU A 122 -7.36 -24.52 20.02
N LEU A 123 -7.92 -24.72 18.84
CA LEU A 123 -9.09 -25.57 18.63
C LEU A 123 -8.82 -27.03 19.01
N ASP A 124 -7.68 -27.58 18.62
CA ASP A 124 -7.28 -28.94 18.97
C ASP A 124 -7.07 -29.07 20.49
N SER A 125 -6.37 -28.11 21.11
CA SER A 125 -6.19 -28.10 22.56
C SER A 125 -7.53 -27.96 23.29
N PHE A 126 -8.44 -27.12 22.81
CA PHE A 126 -9.76 -26.95 23.39
C PHE A 126 -10.56 -28.24 23.28
N SER A 127 -10.59 -28.85 22.10
CA SER A 127 -11.32 -30.08 21.82
C SER A 127 -10.87 -31.22 22.73
N ILE A 128 -9.56 -31.39 22.92
CA ILE A 128 -9.00 -32.42 23.81
C ILE A 128 -9.38 -32.14 25.27
N LYS A 129 -9.20 -30.90 25.75
CA LYS A 129 -9.42 -30.56 27.17
C LYS A 129 -10.90 -30.57 27.56
N GLN A 130 -11.80 -30.19 26.64
CA GLN A 130 -13.21 -29.96 26.96
C GLN A 130 -14.14 -31.11 26.54
N LYS A 131 -13.65 -32.10 25.78
CA LYS A 131 -14.45 -33.24 25.29
C LYS A 131 -15.32 -33.89 26.35
N ASP A 132 -14.73 -34.24 27.50
CA ASP A 132 -15.44 -34.97 28.55
C ASP A 132 -16.48 -34.09 29.25
N ILE A 133 -16.17 -32.80 29.43
CA ILE A 133 -17.09 -31.82 30.02
C ILE A 133 -18.28 -31.60 29.08
N LEU A 134 -18.04 -31.35 27.79
CA LEU A 134 -19.11 -31.18 26.79
C LEU A 134 -19.98 -32.44 26.69
N SER A 135 -19.38 -33.62 26.73
CA SER A 135 -20.11 -34.89 26.73
C SER A 135 -20.99 -35.04 27.98
N LYS A 136 -20.48 -34.66 29.15
CA LYS A 136 -21.24 -34.68 30.41
C LYS A 136 -22.38 -33.66 30.41
N LEU A 137 -22.15 -32.44 29.92
CA LEU A 137 -23.20 -31.42 29.77
C LEU A 137 -24.32 -31.91 28.86
N TYR A 138 -23.98 -32.50 27.72
CA TYR A 138 -24.95 -33.11 26.82
C TYR A 138 -25.77 -34.21 27.50
N LEU A 139 -25.11 -35.15 28.20
CA LEU A 139 -25.78 -36.24 28.89
C LEU A 139 -26.76 -35.73 29.96
N LEU A 140 -26.31 -34.79 30.80
CA LEU A 140 -27.13 -34.21 31.88
C LEU A 140 -28.33 -33.45 31.31
N LEU A 141 -28.13 -32.62 30.28
CA LEU A 141 -29.21 -31.85 29.68
C LEU A 141 -30.23 -32.76 29.00
N LYS A 142 -29.77 -33.76 28.22
CA LYS A 142 -30.62 -34.78 27.60
C LYS A 142 -31.44 -35.56 28.63
N ALA A 143 -30.82 -35.96 29.74
CA ALA A 143 -31.48 -36.74 30.79
C ALA A 143 -32.40 -35.89 31.70
N SER A 144 -32.22 -34.57 31.74
CA SER A 144 -32.99 -33.68 32.62
C SER A 144 -34.45 -33.51 32.23
N GLY A 145 -34.82 -33.81 30.98
CA GLY A 145 -36.17 -33.58 30.45
C GLY A 145 -36.54 -32.10 30.22
N LYS A 146 -35.61 -31.15 30.46
CA LYS A 146 -35.86 -29.71 30.24
C LYS A 146 -35.95 -29.31 28.76
N ILE A 147 -35.35 -30.11 27.88
CA ILE A 147 -35.36 -29.92 26.43
C ILE A 147 -36.15 -31.07 25.82
N THR A 148 -37.03 -30.77 24.87
CA THR A 148 -37.85 -31.75 24.17
C THR A 148 -37.54 -31.75 22.67
N ALA A 149 -37.79 -32.88 22.03
CA ALA A 149 -37.83 -32.98 20.58
C ALA A 149 -38.88 -32.02 19.99
N ASN A 150 -38.63 -31.53 18.78
CA ASN A 150 -39.63 -30.74 18.05
C ASN A 150 -40.33 -31.65 17.04
N SER A 151 -41.55 -32.07 17.37
CA SER A 151 -42.36 -32.95 16.53
C SER A 151 -42.88 -32.31 15.24
N GLU A 152 -42.76 -30.99 15.10
CA GLU A 152 -43.16 -30.26 13.88
C GLU A 152 -42.07 -30.25 12.80
N LEU A 153 -40.85 -30.67 13.15
CA LEU A 153 -39.72 -30.77 12.23
C LEU A 153 -39.42 -32.23 11.90
N ASP A 154 -39.26 -32.54 10.62
CA ASP A 154 -38.90 -33.89 10.19
C ASP A 154 -37.39 -34.16 10.30
N GLY A 155 -37.05 -35.45 10.38
CA GLY A 155 -35.67 -35.94 10.34
C GLY A 155 -34.83 -35.50 11.55
N TYR A 156 -33.53 -35.27 11.33
CA TYR A 156 -32.59 -34.98 12.43
C TYR A 156 -32.97 -33.72 13.22
N LYS A 157 -33.50 -32.69 12.54
CA LYS A 157 -33.85 -31.41 13.17
C LYS A 157 -35.02 -31.53 14.15
N GLY A 158 -35.89 -32.52 14.01
CA GLY A 158 -36.94 -32.81 14.99
C GLY A 158 -36.48 -33.60 16.20
N SER A 159 -35.28 -34.18 16.16
CA SER A 159 -34.80 -35.08 17.21
C SER A 159 -34.45 -34.35 18.52
N LEU A 160 -34.57 -35.06 19.64
CA LEU A 160 -34.08 -34.59 20.95
C LEU A 160 -32.58 -34.30 20.92
N GLU A 161 -31.79 -35.11 20.21
CA GLU A 161 -30.36 -34.90 20.08
C GLU A 161 -30.05 -33.53 19.46
N TYR A 162 -30.73 -33.17 18.38
CA TYR A 162 -30.56 -31.88 17.73
C TYR A 162 -30.93 -30.73 18.67
N ALA A 163 -32.09 -30.80 19.34
CA ALA A 163 -32.53 -29.77 20.28
C ALA A 163 -31.53 -29.53 21.43
N VAL A 164 -30.94 -30.61 21.98
CA VAL A 164 -29.93 -30.51 23.04
C VAL A 164 -28.62 -29.91 22.50
N LYS A 165 -28.15 -30.36 21.33
CA LYS A 165 -26.93 -29.81 20.70
C LYS A 165 -27.09 -28.34 20.32
N GLU A 166 -28.26 -27.97 19.81
CA GLU A 166 -28.60 -26.59 19.44
C GLU A 166 -28.58 -25.68 20.68
N TYR A 167 -29.23 -26.10 21.78
CA TYR A 167 -29.21 -25.34 23.04
C TYR A 167 -27.78 -25.11 23.55
N LEU A 168 -26.97 -26.17 23.58
CA LEU A 168 -25.56 -26.06 24.00
C LEU A 168 -24.76 -25.16 23.07
N SER A 169 -24.96 -25.28 21.76
CA SER A 169 -24.32 -24.43 20.75
C SER A 169 -24.65 -22.96 20.96
N GLN A 170 -25.94 -22.61 21.10
CA GLN A 170 -26.38 -21.23 21.31
C GLN A 170 -25.78 -20.63 22.59
N HIS A 171 -25.76 -21.41 23.68
CA HIS A 171 -25.16 -20.95 24.93
C HIS A 171 -23.65 -20.72 24.78
N LEU A 172 -22.93 -21.65 24.15
CA LEU A 172 -21.48 -21.49 23.92
C LEU A 172 -21.17 -20.29 23.00
N MET A 173 -21.95 -20.11 21.93
CA MET A 173 -21.80 -18.98 21.02
C MET A 173 -22.05 -17.64 21.70
N SER A 174 -22.99 -17.58 22.67
CA SER A 174 -23.25 -16.35 23.44
C SER A 174 -22.12 -15.93 24.38
N LEU A 175 -21.15 -16.82 24.64
CA LEU A 175 -19.98 -16.52 25.48
C LEU A 175 -18.81 -15.97 24.67
N ILE A 176 -18.89 -15.96 23.34
CA ILE A 176 -17.82 -15.46 22.47
C ILE A 176 -17.84 -13.94 22.49
N ASP A 177 -16.74 -13.34 22.93
CA ASP A 177 -16.52 -11.90 22.82
C ASP A 177 -16.12 -11.54 21.38
N THR A 178 -17.04 -10.89 20.66
CA THR A 178 -16.82 -10.46 19.27
C THR A 178 -16.02 -9.17 19.15
N GLU A 179 -15.77 -8.48 20.25
CA GLU A 179 -14.99 -7.23 20.28
C GLU A 179 -13.51 -7.47 20.61
N MET A 180 -13.12 -8.72 20.86
CA MET A 180 -11.72 -9.08 21.10
C MET A 180 -10.88 -8.76 19.86
N THR A 181 -9.89 -7.88 20.05
CA THR A 181 -9.00 -7.44 18.98
C THR A 181 -7.81 -8.38 18.85
N LEU A 182 -7.33 -8.53 17.62
CA LEU A 182 -6.08 -9.22 17.35
C LEU A 182 -4.89 -8.42 17.91
N GLU A 183 -3.85 -9.12 18.35
CA GLU A 183 -2.62 -8.48 18.82
C GLU A 183 -1.98 -7.60 17.75
N ASP A 184 -1.42 -6.46 18.17
CA ASP A 184 -0.81 -5.46 17.29
C ASP A 184 0.30 -6.03 16.40
N GLU A 185 0.96 -7.09 16.86
CA GLU A 185 1.99 -7.74 16.06
C GLU A 185 1.45 -8.26 14.73
N PHE A 186 0.23 -8.77 14.68
CA PHE A 186 -0.40 -9.24 13.45
C PHE A 186 -1.07 -8.14 12.62
N THR A 187 -1.19 -6.92 13.13
CA THR A 187 -1.73 -5.80 12.36
C THR A 187 -0.82 -5.49 11.17
N LEU A 188 -1.37 -5.52 9.95
CA LEU A 188 -0.65 -5.28 8.71
C LEU A 188 -1.37 -4.22 7.88
N PRO A 189 -0.86 -2.97 7.83
CA PRO A 189 -1.48 -1.91 7.04
C PRO A 189 -1.34 -2.16 5.53
N ILE A 190 -2.30 -1.67 4.76
CA ILE A 190 -2.25 -1.68 3.29
C ILE A 190 -1.81 -0.30 2.84
N PHE A 191 -0.61 -0.18 2.28
CA PHE A 191 -0.15 1.12 1.74
C PHE A 191 -0.46 1.31 0.27
N ILE A 192 -0.43 0.24 -0.53
CA ILE A 192 -0.62 0.30 -1.98
C ILE A 192 -1.75 -0.62 -2.38
N HIS A 193 -2.72 -0.08 -3.13
CA HIS A 193 -3.82 -0.86 -3.68
C HIS A 193 -3.50 -1.35 -5.10
N ARG A 194 -4.12 -2.47 -5.50
CA ARG A 194 -3.93 -3.03 -6.85
C ARG A 194 -4.29 -2.05 -7.97
N THR A 195 -5.25 -1.16 -7.71
CA THR A 195 -5.73 -0.11 -8.62
C THR A 195 -4.67 0.95 -8.93
N GLU A 196 -3.65 1.11 -8.09
CA GLU A 196 -2.54 2.04 -8.32
C GLU A 196 -1.46 1.47 -9.24
N LEU A 197 -1.50 0.17 -9.52
CA LEU A 197 -0.48 -0.54 -10.28
C LEU A 197 -0.92 -0.79 -11.71
N LYS A 198 0.04 -0.75 -12.65
CA LYS A 198 -0.24 -1.05 -14.05
C LYS A 198 -0.74 -2.49 -14.19
N THR A 199 -1.72 -2.65 -15.08
CA THR A 199 -2.21 -3.95 -15.52
C THR A 199 -1.17 -4.65 -16.40
N ALA A 200 -1.31 -5.96 -16.61
CA ALA A 200 -0.42 -6.70 -17.49
C ALA A 200 -0.41 -6.14 -18.93
N ALA A 201 -1.58 -5.72 -19.43
CA ALA A 201 -1.71 -5.11 -20.75
C ALA A 201 -0.94 -3.78 -20.87
N GLN A 202 -1.04 -2.91 -19.87
CA GLN A 202 -0.31 -1.63 -19.84
C GLN A 202 1.21 -1.85 -19.84
N ARG A 203 1.71 -2.79 -19.02
CA ARG A 203 3.15 -3.12 -19.02
C ARG A 203 3.61 -3.69 -20.35
N HIS A 204 2.79 -4.52 -20.97
CA HIS A 204 3.11 -5.11 -22.26
C HIS A 204 3.23 -4.04 -23.36
N LEU A 205 2.30 -3.08 -23.39
CA LEU A 205 2.35 -1.94 -24.30
C LEU A 205 3.63 -1.11 -24.10
N GLU A 206 3.96 -0.76 -22.86
CA GLU A 206 5.17 0.01 -22.54
C GLU A 206 6.46 -0.73 -22.94
N ASN A 207 6.49 -2.05 -22.76
CA ASN A 207 7.64 -2.88 -23.16
C ASN A 207 7.83 -2.96 -24.69
N ILE A 208 6.76 -2.85 -25.47
CA ILE A 208 6.81 -2.79 -26.93
C ILE A 208 7.27 -1.41 -27.39
N GLU A 209 6.65 -0.36 -26.85
CA GLU A 209 6.88 1.02 -27.29
C GLU A 209 8.24 1.56 -26.86
N LYS A 210 8.80 1.06 -25.74
CA LYS A 210 10.06 1.52 -25.13
C LYS A 210 10.23 3.04 -25.20
N PRO A 211 9.25 3.81 -24.66
CA PRO A 211 9.29 5.26 -24.75
C PRO A 211 10.54 5.80 -24.05
N ILE A 212 11.29 6.65 -24.75
CA ILE A 212 12.45 7.34 -24.17
C ILE A 212 11.93 8.40 -23.20
N SER A 213 12.35 8.32 -21.95
CA SER A 213 11.98 9.24 -20.86
C SER A 213 13.19 9.65 -20.04
N GLY A 214 12.99 10.58 -19.11
CA GLY A 214 13.97 11.02 -18.14
C GLY A 214 15.24 11.56 -18.77
N PHE A 215 16.38 11.20 -18.20
CA PHE A 215 17.67 11.72 -18.66
C PHE A 215 18.06 11.22 -20.05
N GLN A 216 17.55 10.06 -20.49
CA GLN A 216 17.79 9.59 -21.85
C GLN A 216 17.14 10.51 -22.90
N LYS A 217 15.94 11.00 -22.60
CA LYS A 217 15.22 11.97 -23.44
C LYS A 217 15.95 13.31 -23.45
N LEU A 218 16.43 13.76 -22.30
CA LEU A 218 17.24 14.98 -22.18
C LEU A 218 18.48 14.91 -23.08
N ILE A 219 19.33 13.89 -22.91
CA ILE A 219 20.56 13.71 -23.68
C ILE A 219 20.28 13.67 -25.19
N LYS A 220 19.24 12.94 -25.61
CA LYS A 220 18.86 12.87 -27.03
C LYS A 220 18.47 14.22 -27.61
N ASN A 221 17.79 15.06 -26.83
CA ASN A 221 17.41 16.40 -27.24
C ASN A 221 18.62 17.34 -27.29
N THR A 222 19.56 17.19 -26.34
CA THR A 222 20.79 17.99 -26.32
C THR A 222 21.76 17.66 -27.47
N ILE A 223 21.78 16.42 -27.95
CA ILE A 223 22.65 15.99 -29.07
C ILE A 223 22.07 16.38 -30.45
N LYS A 224 20.77 16.69 -30.54
CA LYS A 224 20.07 17.03 -31.79
C LYS A 224 19.86 18.54 -32.02
N GLY A 225 20.06 19.37 -30.99
CA GLY A 225 20.04 20.83 -31.09
C GLY A 225 21.40 21.38 -31.48
#